data_AF-A0AAV8VCS9-F1
#
_entry.id   AF-A0AAV8VCS9-F1
#
_cell.length_a   1.000
_cell.length_b   1.000
_cell.length_c   1.000
_cell.angle_alpha   90.00
_cell.angle_beta   90.00
_cell.angle_gamma   90.00
#
_symmetry.space_group_name_H-M   'P 1'
#
loop_
_entity.id
_entity.type
_entity.pdbx_description
1 polymer ?
#
loop_
_entity_poly.entity_id
_entity_poly.type
_entity_poly.pdbx_seq_one_letter_code
_entity_poly.pdbx_strand_id
1 'polypeptide(L)'
;MSSDEELMDCTPPEIRQAADAAAHGLAWCKKKTYFGEQTRQKKPSTLWAMYSMIQTMLQIEEKTDISKHGKLLAFLKRQNVGFRPKKSNVYSRKNIENFLNKAPNNLLPIKVALIIGVSGACRTDELVKMKMLDVAFFEEKISVEIPDSKTHK
;
A
#
# COMPACT_ATOMS: atom_id res chain seq x y z
N MET A 1 -33.56 -24.25 0.79
CA MET A 1 -33.28 -22.80 0.83
C MET A 1 -31.78 -22.65 1.00
N SER A 2 -31.06 -22.67 -0.13
CA SER A 2 -29.61 -22.52 -0.19
C SER A 2 -29.38 -21.08 -0.62
N SER A 3 -29.05 -20.21 0.33
CA SER A 3 -28.78 -18.81 0.06
C SER A 3 -27.28 -18.66 -0.19
N ASP A 4 -26.95 -18.62 -1.48
CA ASP A 4 -25.93 -17.79 -2.12
C ASP A 4 -24.87 -17.16 -1.19
N GLU A 5 -23.74 -17.85 -1.03
CA GLU A 5 -22.44 -17.20 -0.84
C GLU A 5 -21.94 -16.69 -2.20
N GLU A 6 -22.50 -15.58 -2.69
CA GLU A 6 -21.81 -14.79 -3.70
C GLU A 6 -20.65 -14.05 -3.02
N LEU A 7 -19.53 -14.76 -2.89
CA LEU A 7 -18.24 -14.18 -2.57
C LEU A 7 -17.94 -13.11 -3.61
N MET A 8 -17.98 -11.85 -3.20
CA MET A 8 -17.62 -10.72 -4.07
C MET A 8 -16.14 -10.86 -4.44
N ASP A 9 -15.92 -11.44 -5.62
CA ASP A 9 -14.62 -11.66 -6.23
C ASP A 9 -14.02 -10.29 -6.60
N CYS A 10 -13.25 -9.73 -5.67
CA CYS A 10 -12.49 -8.50 -5.88
C CYS A 10 -11.33 -8.68 -6.87
N THR A 11 -11.19 -9.86 -7.50
CA THR A 11 -10.17 -10.12 -8.51
C THR A 11 -10.52 -9.34 -9.78
N PRO A 12 -9.69 -8.35 -10.19
CA PRO A 12 -9.90 -7.65 -11.44
C PRO A 12 -10.07 -8.66 -12.58
N PRO A 13 -11.03 -8.48 -13.50
CA PRO A 13 -11.34 -9.45 -14.57
C PRO A 13 -10.12 -9.86 -15.39
N GLU A 14 -9.14 -8.96 -15.50
CA GLU A 14 -7.85 -9.13 -16.17
C GLU A 14 -6.95 -10.17 -15.48
N ILE A 15 -7.04 -10.31 -14.15
CA ILE A 15 -6.29 -11.30 -13.37
C ILE A 15 -6.98 -12.67 -13.47
N ARG A 16 -8.31 -12.70 -13.50
CA ARG A 16 -9.09 -13.94 -13.69
C ARG A 16 -8.87 -14.55 -15.08
N GLN A 17 -8.88 -13.71 -16.13
CA GLN A 17 -8.51 -14.12 -17.49
C GLN A 17 -7.05 -14.62 -17.60
N ALA A 18 -6.14 -14.09 -16.77
CA ALA A 18 -4.76 -14.56 -16.71
C ALA A 18 -4.64 -15.93 -16.00
N ALA A 19 -5.53 -16.22 -15.04
CA ALA A 19 -5.62 -17.51 -14.36
C ALA A 19 -6.28 -18.59 -15.25
N ASP A 20 -7.39 -18.28 -15.92
CA ASP A 20 -8.09 -19.22 -16.81
C ASP A 20 -7.25 -19.63 -18.04
N ALA A 21 -6.33 -18.77 -18.48
CA ALA A 21 -5.39 -19.05 -19.56
C ALA A 21 -4.20 -19.97 -19.17
N ALA A 22 -4.08 -20.37 -17.89
CA ALA A 22 -2.97 -21.16 -17.36
C ALA A 22 -3.06 -22.67 -17.64
N ALA A 23 -4.21 -23.19 -18.11
CA ALA A 23 -4.45 -24.62 -18.27
C ALA A 23 -3.73 -25.31 -19.44
N HIS A 24 -3.04 -24.57 -20.33
CA HIS A 24 -2.30 -25.17 -21.46
C HIS A 24 -0.86 -24.62 -21.51
N GLY A 25 0.13 -25.50 -21.70
CA GLY A 25 1.59 -25.32 -21.59
C GLY A 25 2.29 -24.19 -22.40
N LEU A 26 1.54 -23.20 -22.88
CA LEU A 26 1.99 -21.92 -23.46
C LEU A 26 2.14 -20.81 -22.40
N ALA A 27 1.97 -21.12 -21.11
CA ALA A 27 1.81 -20.16 -20.01
C ALA A 27 3.01 -19.22 -19.75
N TRP A 28 4.24 -19.61 -20.09
CA TRP A 28 5.44 -18.86 -19.68
C TRP A 28 5.86 -17.73 -20.62
N CYS A 29 5.69 -17.91 -21.93
CA CYS A 29 5.88 -16.82 -22.89
C CYS A 29 4.86 -15.71 -22.63
N LYS A 30 3.61 -16.07 -22.31
CA LYS A 30 2.56 -15.11 -21.93
C LYS A 30 2.91 -14.32 -20.67
N LYS A 31 3.45 -14.96 -19.62
CA LYS A 31 3.92 -14.27 -18.38
C LYS A 31 5.00 -13.22 -18.68
N LYS A 32 6.00 -13.54 -19.53
CA LYS A 32 7.04 -12.58 -19.91
C LYS A 32 6.47 -11.42 -20.73
N THR A 33 5.58 -11.69 -21.68
CA THR A 33 4.90 -10.67 -22.49
C THR A 33 4.07 -9.74 -21.60
N TYR A 34 3.33 -10.30 -20.65
CA TYR A 34 2.58 -9.55 -19.65
C TYR A 34 3.47 -8.59 -18.86
N PHE A 35 4.54 -9.07 -18.21
CA PHE A 35 5.45 -8.17 -17.48
C PHE A 35 6.12 -7.14 -18.42
N GLY A 36 6.40 -7.51 -19.68
CA GLY A 36 6.91 -6.59 -20.69
C GLY A 36 5.96 -5.43 -20.99
N GLU A 37 4.67 -5.71 -21.17
CA GLU A 37 3.64 -4.68 -21.36
C GLU A 37 3.44 -3.82 -20.10
N GLN A 38 3.42 -4.46 -18.93
CA GLN A 38 3.23 -3.78 -17.65
C GLN A 38 4.39 -2.82 -17.31
N THR A 39 5.63 -3.11 -17.73
CA THR A 39 6.76 -2.18 -17.52
C THR A 39 6.61 -0.85 -18.23
N ARG A 40 5.88 -0.80 -19.35
CA ARG A 40 5.67 0.46 -20.10
C ARG A 40 4.70 1.40 -19.38
N GLN A 41 3.83 0.85 -18.54
CA GLN A 41 2.72 1.58 -17.94
C GLN A 41 2.88 1.78 -16.43
N LYS A 42 3.63 0.90 -15.74
CA LYS A 42 3.68 0.86 -14.27
C LYS A 42 5.06 1.17 -13.72
N LYS A 43 5.07 1.77 -12.53
CA LYS A 43 6.30 2.05 -11.77
C LYS A 43 6.96 0.72 -11.35
N PRO A 44 8.30 0.66 -11.26
CA PRO A 44 9.01 -0.52 -10.78
C PRO A 44 8.49 -1.05 -9.44
N SER A 45 8.17 -0.17 -8.49
CA SER A 45 7.59 -0.57 -7.20
C SER A 45 6.25 -1.32 -7.35
N THR A 46 5.38 -0.87 -8.26
CA THR A 46 4.10 -1.53 -8.55
C THR A 46 4.32 -2.87 -9.23
N LEU A 47 5.30 -2.95 -10.12
CA LEU A 47 5.67 -4.18 -10.82
C LEU A 47 6.15 -5.27 -9.83
N TRP A 48 6.96 -4.87 -8.84
CA TRP A 48 7.39 -5.77 -7.76
C TRP A 48 6.23 -6.23 -6.89
N ALA A 49 5.30 -5.34 -6.54
CA ALA A 49 4.09 -5.72 -5.79
C ALA A 49 3.22 -6.72 -6.57
N MET A 50 3.03 -6.50 -7.87
CA MET A 50 2.31 -7.44 -8.75
C MET A 50 3.02 -8.79 -8.84
N TYR A 51 4.35 -8.79 -8.98
CA TYR A 51 5.14 -10.02 -8.96
C TYR A 51 4.95 -10.78 -7.65
N SER A 52 5.04 -10.11 -6.50
CA SER A 52 4.83 -10.73 -5.18
C SER A 52 3.43 -11.32 -5.05
N MET A 53 2.40 -10.60 -5.49
CA MET A 53 1.02 -11.10 -5.47
C MET A 53 0.87 -12.36 -6.33
N ILE A 54 1.36 -12.35 -7.57
CA ILE A 54 1.32 -13.50 -8.47
C ILE A 54 2.13 -14.67 -7.90
N GLN A 55 3.27 -14.41 -7.27
CA GLN A 55 4.07 -15.44 -6.61
C GLN A 55 3.26 -16.13 -5.51
N THR A 56 2.61 -15.36 -4.65
CA THR A 56 1.78 -15.90 -3.57
C THR A 56 0.61 -16.72 -4.11
N MET A 57 -0.09 -16.23 -5.14
CA MET A 57 -1.21 -16.96 -5.75
C MET A 57 -0.76 -18.30 -6.33
N LEU A 58 0.30 -18.32 -7.13
CA LEU A 58 0.83 -19.57 -7.73
C LEU A 58 1.38 -20.55 -6.68
N GLN A 59 1.90 -20.03 -5.57
CA GLN A 59 2.32 -20.87 -4.45
C GLN A 59 1.14 -21.54 -3.74
N ILE A 60 0.00 -20.84 -3.61
CA ILE A 60 -1.22 -21.37 -2.98
C ILE A 60 -1.92 -22.37 -3.91
N GLU A 61 -2.12 -22.02 -5.17
CA GLU A 61 -2.93 -22.83 -6.13
C GLU A 61 -2.15 -24.00 -6.73
N GLU A 62 -0.95 -23.73 -7.24
CA GLU A 62 -0.19 -24.68 -8.06
C GLU A 62 1.07 -25.22 -7.37
N LYS A 63 1.32 -24.83 -6.10
CA LYS A 63 2.58 -25.09 -5.35
C LYS A 63 3.84 -24.75 -6.16
N THR A 64 3.71 -23.82 -7.11
CA THR A 64 4.76 -23.52 -8.07
C THR A 64 5.52 -22.28 -7.63
N ASP A 65 6.82 -22.45 -7.41
CA ASP A 65 7.70 -21.38 -6.96
C ASP A 65 8.31 -20.63 -8.16
N ILE A 66 7.76 -19.46 -8.47
CA ILE A 66 8.26 -18.61 -9.55
C ILE A 66 9.57 -17.88 -9.19
N SER A 67 10.00 -17.88 -7.92
CA SER A 67 11.26 -17.25 -7.50
C SER A 67 12.50 -17.90 -8.13
N LYS A 68 12.38 -19.16 -8.58
CA LYS A 68 13.44 -19.88 -9.27
C LYS A 68 13.74 -19.33 -10.68
N HIS A 69 12.90 -18.43 -11.20
CA HIS A 69 13.04 -17.88 -12.54
C HIS A 69 13.99 -16.68 -12.57
N GLY A 70 15.30 -16.96 -12.60
CA GLY A 70 16.34 -15.95 -12.61
C GLY A 70 16.23 -14.93 -13.77
N LYS A 71 15.74 -15.32 -14.95
CA LYS A 71 15.54 -14.41 -16.10
C LYS A 71 14.49 -13.34 -15.82
N LEU A 72 13.37 -13.72 -15.17
CA LEU A 72 12.31 -12.79 -14.80
C LEU A 72 12.77 -11.86 -13.68
N LEU A 73 13.42 -12.40 -12.65
CA LEU A 73 13.99 -11.60 -11.57
C LEU A 73 15.04 -10.60 -12.07
N ALA A 74 15.94 -11.03 -12.96
CA ALA A 74 16.93 -10.14 -13.58
C ALA A 74 16.26 -9.04 -14.40
N PHE A 75 15.17 -9.35 -15.11
CA PHE A 75 14.37 -8.35 -15.82
C PHE A 75 13.76 -7.33 -14.84
N LEU A 76 13.06 -7.77 -13.79
CA LEU A 76 12.47 -6.88 -12.77
C LEU A 76 13.51 -6.00 -12.06
N LYS A 77 14.68 -6.57 -11.73
CA LYS A 77 15.80 -5.83 -11.13
C LYS A 77 16.30 -4.71 -12.05
N ARG A 78 16.43 -4.97 -13.35
CA ARG A 78 16.86 -3.97 -14.34
C ARG A 78 15.90 -2.79 -14.43
N GLN A 79 14.59 -3.03 -14.30
CA GLN A 79 13.59 -1.96 -14.29
C GLN A 79 13.72 -1.04 -13.08
N ASN A 80 14.31 -1.50 -11.98
CA ASN A 80 14.52 -0.69 -10.79
C ASN A 80 15.79 0.15 -10.83
N VAL A 81 16.69 -0.08 -11.79
CA VAL A 81 17.96 0.66 -11.90
C VAL A 81 17.66 2.13 -12.22
N GLY A 82 18.14 3.04 -11.38
CA GLY A 82 17.91 4.47 -11.53
C GLY A 82 16.51 4.96 -11.11
N PHE A 83 15.60 4.06 -10.72
CA PHE A 83 14.28 4.46 -10.25
C PHE A 83 14.37 5.18 -8.90
N ARG A 84 13.86 6.41 -8.85
CA ARG A 84 13.73 7.18 -7.60
C ARG A 84 12.25 7.26 -7.22
N PRO A 85 11.82 6.64 -6.10
CA PRO A 85 10.44 6.73 -5.67
C PRO A 85 10.09 8.18 -5.30
N LYS A 86 8.90 8.63 -5.72
CA LYS A 86 8.34 9.90 -5.27
C LYS A 86 8.06 9.80 -3.77
N LYS A 87 8.72 10.64 -2.98
CA LYS A 87 8.48 10.78 -1.54
C LYS A 87 7.62 12.02 -1.27
N SER A 88 6.99 12.06 -0.09
CA SER A 88 6.36 13.27 0.41
C SER A 88 7.41 14.36 0.65
N ASN A 89 7.00 15.62 0.56
CA ASN A 89 7.86 16.73 0.91
C ASN A 89 8.17 16.69 2.41
N VAL A 90 9.44 16.94 2.75
CA VAL A 90 9.88 17.05 4.14
C VAL A 90 9.74 18.51 4.56
N TYR A 91 8.83 18.78 5.50
CA TYR A 91 8.62 20.12 6.02
C TYR A 91 9.55 20.40 7.21
N SER A 92 10.12 21.61 7.24
CA SER A 92 10.93 22.06 8.37
C SER A 92 10.05 22.51 9.55
N ARG A 93 10.65 22.61 10.73
CA ARG A 93 10.01 23.19 11.92
C ARG A 93 9.37 24.55 11.62
N LYS A 94 10.09 25.44 10.93
CA LYS A 94 9.60 26.77 10.54
C LYS A 94 8.33 26.71 9.67
N ASN A 95 8.25 25.72 8.77
CA ASN A 95 7.06 25.53 7.94
C ASN A 95 5.86 25.12 8.80
N ILE A 96 6.06 24.22 9.76
CA ILE A 96 5.02 23.77 10.70
C ILE A 96 4.56 24.93 11.58
N GLU A 97 5.48 25.66 12.21
CA GLU A 97 5.17 26.82 13.03
C GLU A 97 4.42 27.90 12.25
N ASN A 98 4.84 28.17 11.01
CA ASN A 98 4.16 29.12 10.14
C ASN A 98 2.73 28.67 9.82
N PHE A 99 2.51 27.37 9.57
CA PHE A 99 1.18 26.82 9.36
C PHE A 99 0.31 26.93 10.62
N LEU A 100 0.83 26.53 11.79
CA LEU A 100 0.09 26.57 13.04
C LEU A 100 -0.33 28.00 13.42
N ASN A 101 0.58 28.96 13.26
CA ASN A 101 0.34 30.35 13.68
C ASN A 101 -0.44 31.18 12.64
N LYS A 102 -0.23 30.97 11.34
CA LYS A 102 -0.80 31.85 10.30
C LYS A 102 -1.96 31.27 9.52
N ALA A 103 -2.17 29.95 9.55
CA ALA A 103 -3.26 29.37 8.78
C ALA A 103 -4.64 29.75 9.37
N PRO A 104 -5.66 29.92 8.52
CA PRO A 104 -7.00 30.34 8.93
C PRO A 104 -7.71 29.30 9.83
N ASN A 105 -8.74 29.75 10.56
CA ASN A 105 -9.46 28.94 11.54
C ASN A 105 -10.28 27.79 10.93
N ASN A 106 -10.65 27.86 9.65
CA ASN A 106 -11.29 26.75 8.94
C ASN A 106 -10.39 25.51 8.83
N LEU A 107 -9.08 25.65 9.04
CA LEU A 107 -8.12 24.55 9.05
C LEU A 107 -7.80 24.04 10.47
N LEU A 108 -8.58 24.44 11.49
CA LEU A 108 -8.36 24.03 12.88
C LEU A 108 -8.30 22.49 13.05
N PRO A 109 -9.19 21.68 12.44
CA PRO A 109 -9.10 20.22 12.56
C PRO A 109 -7.80 19.66 11.99
N ILE A 110 -7.30 20.25 10.89
CA ILE A 110 -6.05 19.83 10.24
C ILE A 110 -4.84 20.24 11.10
N LYS A 111 -4.88 21.39 11.77
CA LYS A 111 -3.83 21.79 12.73
C LYS A 111 -3.74 20.80 13.88
N VAL A 112 -4.88 20.41 14.46
CA VAL A 112 -4.93 19.42 15.53
C VAL A 112 -4.41 18.07 15.04
N ALA A 113 -4.87 17.60 13.88
CA ALA A 113 -4.38 16.35 13.28
C ALA A 113 -2.88 16.38 12.99
N LEU A 114 -2.32 17.53 12.56
CA LEU A 114 -0.89 17.71 12.36
C LEU A 114 -0.11 17.60 13.68
N ILE A 115 -0.58 18.24 14.75
CA ILE A 115 0.08 18.20 16.07
C ILE A 115 0.10 16.76 16.60
N ILE A 116 -1.03 16.07 16.55
CA ILE A 116 -1.14 14.67 16.98
C ILE A 116 -0.26 13.78 16.09
N GLY A 117 -0.34 13.94 14.77
CA GLY A 117 0.44 13.13 13.83
C GLY A 117 1.94 13.31 13.95
N VAL A 118 2.43 14.53 14.17
CA VAL A 118 3.86 14.81 14.35
C VAL A 118 4.35 14.35 15.73
N SER A 119 3.57 14.58 16.79
CA SER A 119 3.95 14.20 18.16
C SER A 119 3.90 12.69 18.40
N GLY A 120 2.89 12.02 17.82
CA GLY A 120 2.69 10.56 17.96
C GLY A 120 3.32 9.74 16.83
N ALA A 121 3.91 10.38 15.81
CA ALA A 121 4.35 9.73 14.57
C ALA A 121 3.25 8.88 13.91
N CYS A 122 1.99 9.32 14.02
CA CYS A 122 0.83 8.56 13.59
C CYS A 122 0.72 8.48 12.06
N ARG A 123 0.30 7.33 11.55
CA ARG A 123 -0.09 7.15 10.14
C ARG A 123 -1.46 7.77 9.89
N THR A 124 -1.77 8.05 8.63
CA THR A 124 -3.08 8.58 8.23
C THR A 124 -4.23 7.65 8.65
N ASP A 125 -4.05 6.34 8.52
CA ASP A 125 -5.07 5.35 8.90
C ASP A 125 -5.37 5.38 10.41
N GLU A 126 -4.31 5.51 11.23
CA GLU A 126 -4.41 5.62 12.69
C GLU A 126 -5.13 6.92 13.10
N LEU A 127 -4.84 8.04 12.43
CA LEU A 127 -5.51 9.33 12.67
C LEU A 127 -7.00 9.30 12.30
N VAL A 128 -7.37 8.61 11.22
CA VAL A 128 -8.76 8.53 10.75
C VAL A 128 -9.61 7.64 11.65
N LYS A 129 -9.02 6.57 12.22
CA LYS A 129 -9.71 5.63 13.11
C LYS A 129 -9.85 6.13 14.55
N MET A 130 -9.14 7.19 14.92
CA MET A 130 -9.14 7.78 16.26
C MET A 130 -10.51 8.33 16.64
N LYS A 131 -10.97 7.98 17.84
CA LYS A 131 -12.25 8.41 18.41
C LYS A 131 -12.03 9.33 19.59
N MET A 132 -13.08 10.05 19.99
CA MET A 132 -13.05 10.91 21.18
C MET A 132 -12.78 10.12 22.47
N LEU A 133 -13.13 8.83 22.51
CA LEU A 133 -12.86 7.95 23.65
C LEU A 133 -11.37 7.67 23.84
N ASP A 134 -10.59 7.77 22.77
CA ASP A 134 -9.15 7.51 22.77
C ASP A 134 -8.36 8.74 23.25
N VAL A 135 -9.04 9.85 23.54
CA VAL A 135 -8.44 11.13 23.94
C VAL A 135 -8.81 11.44 25.39
N ALA A 136 -7.80 11.45 26.27
CA ALA A 136 -7.94 11.84 27.66
C ALA A 136 -7.34 13.24 27.88
N PHE A 137 -8.13 14.11 28.50
CA PHE A 137 -7.74 15.47 28.85
C PHE A 137 -7.35 15.52 30.33
N PHE A 138 -6.12 15.92 30.61
CA PHE A 138 -5.62 16.21 31.94
C PHE A 138 -5.33 17.72 32.04
N GLU A 139 -5.14 18.24 33.25
CA GLU A 139 -4.95 19.68 33.49
C GLU A 139 -3.79 20.29 32.69
N GLU A 140 -2.68 19.55 32.54
CA GLU A 140 -1.47 20.03 31.86
C GLU A 140 -1.14 19.27 30.57
N LYS A 141 -1.87 18.19 30.25
CA LYS A 141 -1.54 17.33 29.11
C LYS A 141 -2.75 16.70 28.46
N ILE A 142 -2.60 16.40 27.17
CA ILE A 142 -3.55 15.58 26.41
C ILE A 142 -2.87 14.24 26.18
N SER A 143 -3.52 13.15 26.58
CA SER A 143 -3.09 11.80 26.26
C SER A 143 -3.96 11.26 25.14
N VAL A 144 -3.33 10.70 24.12
CA VAL A 144 -4.01 10.12 22.97
C VAL A 144 -3.57 8.67 22.84
N GLU A 145 -4.53 7.75 22.92
CA GLU A 145 -4.31 6.35 22.63
C GLU A 145 -4.41 6.12 21.12
N ILE A 146 -3.43 5.44 20.55
CA ILE A 146 -3.39 5.18 19.10
C ILE A 146 -4.10 3.85 18.82
N PRO A 147 -5.24 3.85 18.09
CA PRO A 147 -5.98 2.62 17.80
C PRO A 147 -5.33 1.81 16.68
N ASP A 148 -5.48 0.48 16.74
CA ASP A 148 -5.25 -0.47 15.62
C ASP A 148 -3.93 -0.24 14.85
N SER A 149 -2.79 -0.36 15.56
CA SER A 149 -1.48 -0.24 14.92
C SER A 149 -1.19 -1.47 14.05
N LYS A 150 -0.81 -1.25 12.78
CA LYS A 150 -0.48 -2.32 11.83
C LYS A 150 0.61 -3.30 12.28
N THR A 151 1.40 -2.93 13.29
CA THR A 151 2.42 -3.78 13.89
C THR A 151 1.94 -4.11 15.30
N HIS A 152 1.84 -5.41 15.63
CA HIS A 152 1.58 -5.85 17.00
C HIS A 152 2.65 -5.25 17.93
N LYS A 153 2.22 -4.71 19.08
CA LYS A 153 3.11 -4.25 20.15
C LYS A 153 3.79 -5.43 20.84
#